data_AF-A0A6P6RBA9-F1
#
_entry.id   AF-A0A6P6RBA9-F1
#
_cell.length_a   1.000
_cell.length_b   1.000
_cell.length_c   1.000
_cell.angle_alpha   90.00
_cell.angle_beta   90.00
_cell.angle_gamma   90.00
#
_symmetry.space_group_name_H-M   'P 1'
#
loop_
_entity.id
_entity.type
_entity.pdbx_description
1 polymer ?
#
loop_
_entity_poly.entity_id
_entity_poly.type
_entity_poly.pdbx_seq_one_letter_code
_entity_poly.pdbx_strand_id
1 'polypeptide(L)'
;MERSIVPVAFLSFVMMLEAQMVCWHALMRCHEERDCELAYNQYLTACDGIIRGSRRQCPSHCISALIRLNQTTHGPLLETCDCGTDPECVRAKRAVEPCLPRTHPGDAEGMGCTEARQRCEDEPSCQSSLTAYLSHCGQLFNGRKCSSRCRSTIEELLLKPSGVLLNQCVCDGLERPFCEVVKQNMVKLCSIGVDSVSVDHDGTDDAYEDEDDEARPTDADAVMSLTRALTRSQHVVLLCIAFALAFTL
;
A
#
# COMPACT_ATOMS: atom_id res chain seq x y z
N MET A 1 39.08 -57.16 -7.77
CA MET A 1 38.89 -56.06 -6.80
C MET A 1 38.62 -54.79 -7.60
N GLU A 2 37.39 -54.66 -8.11
CA GLU A 2 36.94 -53.44 -8.78
C GLU A 2 36.57 -52.42 -7.71
N ARG A 3 37.38 -51.37 -7.58
CA ARG A 3 37.07 -50.21 -6.73
C ARG A 3 36.05 -49.36 -7.49
N SER A 4 34.78 -49.46 -7.11
CA SER A 4 33.76 -48.49 -7.52
C SER A 4 34.12 -47.12 -6.95
N ILE A 5 34.72 -46.28 -7.79
CA ILE A 5 34.90 -44.85 -7.54
C ILE A 5 33.58 -44.20 -7.97
N VAL A 6 32.60 -44.20 -7.06
CA VAL A 6 31.44 -43.32 -7.23
C VAL A 6 31.98 -41.88 -7.17
N PRO A 7 31.71 -41.02 -8.16
CA PRO A 7 32.31 -39.71 -8.21
C PRO A 7 31.74 -38.90 -7.04
N VAL A 8 32.61 -38.47 -6.13
CA VAL A 8 32.27 -37.52 -5.05
C VAL A 8 31.57 -36.28 -5.60
N ALA A 9 31.84 -35.93 -6.87
CA ALA A 9 31.15 -34.88 -7.61
C ALA A 9 29.64 -35.12 -7.82
N PHE A 10 29.20 -36.38 -7.96
CA PHE A 10 27.78 -36.71 -8.11
C PHE A 10 27.03 -36.60 -6.77
N LEU A 11 27.68 -36.88 -5.64
CA LEU A 11 27.09 -36.67 -4.31
C LEU A 11 26.96 -35.18 -3.96
N SER A 12 27.91 -34.34 -4.39
CA SER A 12 27.83 -32.88 -4.22
C SER A 12 26.74 -32.23 -5.07
N PHE A 13 26.41 -32.79 -6.24
CA PHE A 13 25.35 -32.25 -7.11
C PHE A 13 23.93 -32.54 -6.59
N VAL A 14 23.75 -33.63 -5.83
CA VAL A 14 22.44 -34.01 -5.25
C VAL A 14 22.07 -33.16 -4.02
N MET A 15 23.05 -32.58 -3.33
CA MET A 15 22.83 -31.75 -2.13
C MET A 15 22.37 -30.31 -2.43
N MET A 16 22.25 -29.94 -3.72
CA MET A 16 21.70 -28.65 -4.17
C MET A 16 20.32 -28.79 -4.83
N LEU A 17 19.65 -29.95 -4.65
CA LEU A 17 18.20 -30.01 -4.77
C LEU A 17 17.64 -29.35 -3.51
N GLU A 18 17.37 -28.05 -3.62
CA GLU A 18 16.57 -27.30 -2.67
C GLU A 18 15.19 -28.00 -2.62
N ALA A 19 15.05 -28.96 -1.70
CA ALA A 19 13.81 -29.66 -1.47
C ALA A 19 12.82 -28.64 -0.91
N GLN A 20 12.12 -27.95 -1.82
CA GLN A 20 11.20 -26.89 -1.48
C GLN A 20 10.05 -27.49 -0.66
N MET A 21 9.85 -26.96 0.54
CA MET A 21 8.87 -27.49 1.49
C MET A 21 7.46 -27.38 0.90
N VAL A 22 6.64 -28.43 1.00
CA VAL A 22 5.25 -28.38 0.53
C VAL A 22 4.44 -27.39 1.38
N CYS A 23 3.57 -26.58 0.75
CA CYS A 23 2.85 -25.49 1.42
C CYS A 23 1.98 -25.94 2.60
N TRP A 24 1.42 -27.15 2.55
CA TRP A 24 0.71 -27.71 3.70
C TRP A 24 1.62 -27.90 4.93
N HIS A 25 2.87 -28.33 4.74
CA HIS A 25 3.82 -28.47 5.86
C HIS A 25 4.23 -27.10 6.42
N ALA A 26 4.42 -26.10 5.55
CA ALA A 26 4.70 -24.72 5.99
C ALA A 26 3.52 -24.18 6.82
N LEU A 27 2.28 -24.45 6.39
CA LEU A 27 1.08 -24.07 7.11
C LEU A 27 0.99 -24.72 8.49
N MET A 28 1.26 -26.02 8.60
CA MET A 28 1.27 -26.69 9.90
C MET A 28 2.27 -26.06 10.87
N ARG A 29 3.48 -25.73 10.41
CA ARG A 29 4.48 -25.03 11.24
C ARG A 29 4.03 -23.63 11.64
N CYS A 30 3.36 -22.91 10.74
CA CYS A 30 2.76 -21.62 11.08
C CYS A 30 1.67 -21.75 12.15
N HIS A 31 0.84 -22.80 12.10
CA HIS A 31 -0.18 -23.03 13.14
C HIS A 31 0.40 -23.43 14.50
N GLU A 32 1.57 -24.05 14.55
CA GLU A 32 2.28 -24.33 15.80
C GLU A 32 2.80 -23.04 16.48
N GLU A 33 3.04 -21.97 15.70
CA GLU A 33 3.43 -20.65 16.18
C GLU A 33 2.19 -19.74 16.35
N ARG A 34 1.80 -19.45 17.60
CA ARG A 34 0.59 -18.67 17.90
C ARG A 34 0.49 -17.33 17.15
N ASP A 35 1.60 -16.61 17.04
CA ASP A 35 1.63 -15.32 16.35
C ASP A 35 1.51 -15.47 14.82
N CYS A 36 2.08 -16.55 14.26
CA CYS A 36 1.94 -16.87 12.84
C CYS A 36 0.51 -17.30 12.50
N GLU A 37 -0.12 -18.14 13.32
CA GLU A 37 -1.54 -18.51 13.17
C GLU A 37 -2.45 -17.27 13.15
N LEU A 38 -2.24 -16.34 14.09
CA LEU A 38 -3.01 -15.09 14.12
C LEU A 38 -2.77 -14.24 12.87
N ALA A 39 -1.52 -14.06 12.48
CA ALA A 39 -1.16 -13.29 11.29
C ALA A 39 -1.70 -13.93 10.00
N TYR A 40 -1.70 -15.26 9.92
CA TYR A 40 -2.23 -16.01 8.78
C TYR A 40 -3.74 -15.82 8.63
N ASN A 41 -4.50 -15.89 9.73
CA ASN A 41 -5.94 -15.61 9.72
C ASN A 41 -6.26 -14.16 9.32
N GLN A 42 -5.44 -13.20 9.78
CA GLN A 42 -5.55 -11.80 9.35
C GLN A 42 -5.26 -11.64 7.86
N TYR A 43 -4.24 -12.33 7.34
CA TYR A 43 -3.93 -12.37 5.91
C TYR A 43 -5.11 -12.91 5.08
N LEU A 44 -5.69 -14.05 5.47
CA LEU A 44 -6.83 -14.63 4.76
C LEU A 44 -8.02 -13.65 4.69
N THR A 45 -8.30 -12.97 5.79
CA THR A 45 -9.40 -12.00 5.87
C THR A 45 -9.09 -10.73 5.06
N ALA A 46 -7.89 -10.17 5.20
CA ALA A 46 -7.49 -8.92 4.58
C ALA A 46 -7.32 -9.05 3.05
N CYS A 47 -6.86 -10.21 2.59
CA CYS A 47 -6.58 -10.48 1.19
C CYS A 47 -7.67 -11.31 0.48
N ASP A 48 -8.79 -11.65 1.14
CA ASP A 48 -9.87 -12.49 0.57
C ASP A 48 -10.29 -12.03 -0.83
N GLY A 49 -10.51 -10.72 -1.00
CA GLY A 49 -10.90 -10.16 -2.29
C GLY A 49 -9.87 -10.34 -3.41
N ILE A 50 -8.58 -10.36 -3.06
CA ILE A 50 -7.47 -10.63 -3.99
C ILE A 50 -7.37 -12.13 -4.27
N ILE A 51 -7.38 -12.97 -3.23
CA ILE A 51 -7.28 -14.44 -3.34
C ILE A 51 -8.41 -15.01 -4.21
N ARG A 52 -9.64 -14.49 -4.05
CA ARG A 52 -10.81 -14.89 -4.86
C ARG A 52 -10.82 -14.27 -6.25
N GLY A 53 -9.94 -13.32 -6.55
CA GLY A 53 -9.89 -12.60 -7.83
C GLY A 53 -10.99 -11.55 -8.03
N SER A 54 -11.69 -11.14 -6.96
CA SER A 54 -12.73 -10.10 -7.02
C SER A 54 -12.16 -8.67 -7.06
N ARG A 55 -10.89 -8.49 -6.67
CA ARG A 55 -10.16 -7.22 -6.72
C ARG A 55 -8.85 -7.41 -7.47
N ARG A 56 -8.44 -6.38 -8.23
CA ARG A 56 -7.17 -6.36 -8.98
C ARG A 56 -6.08 -5.51 -8.34
N GLN A 57 -6.45 -4.64 -7.40
CA GLN A 57 -5.51 -3.74 -6.72
C GLN A 57 -5.44 -4.07 -5.24
N CYS A 58 -4.23 -4.21 -4.73
CA CYS A 58 -3.93 -4.62 -3.36
C CYS A 58 -4.40 -3.56 -2.36
N PRO A 59 -5.36 -3.87 -1.46
CA PRO A 59 -5.70 -2.97 -0.38
C PRO A 59 -4.55 -2.81 0.60
N SER A 60 -4.42 -1.64 1.22
CA SER A 60 -3.35 -1.37 2.21
C SER A 60 -3.35 -2.38 3.37
N HIS A 61 -4.53 -2.75 3.89
CA HIS A 61 -4.63 -3.74 4.97
C HIS A 61 -4.21 -5.16 4.55
N CYS A 62 -4.35 -5.54 3.27
CA CYS A 62 -3.83 -6.81 2.77
C CYS A 62 -2.29 -6.79 2.77
N ILE A 63 -1.69 -5.71 2.27
CA ILE A 63 -0.24 -5.52 2.28
C ILE A 63 0.28 -5.54 3.73
N SER A 64 -0.34 -4.81 4.65
CA SER A 64 0.04 -4.82 6.07
C SER A 64 -0.08 -6.19 6.73
N ALA A 65 -1.09 -6.99 6.38
CA ALA A 65 -1.23 -8.35 6.88
C ALA A 65 -0.12 -9.27 6.37
N LEU A 66 0.27 -9.13 5.09
CA LEU A 66 1.39 -9.87 4.51
C LEU A 66 2.73 -9.54 5.17
N ILE A 67 2.99 -8.25 5.45
CA ILE A 67 4.18 -7.82 6.21
C ILE A 67 4.21 -8.52 7.57
N ARG A 68 3.10 -8.44 8.30
CA ARG A 68 3.00 -9.02 9.65
C ARG A 68 3.23 -10.52 9.60
N LEU A 69 2.64 -11.22 8.63
CA LEU A 69 2.87 -12.65 8.44
C LEU A 69 4.35 -12.93 8.17
N ASN A 70 4.98 -12.17 7.28
CA ASN A 70 6.39 -12.37 6.92
C ASN A 70 7.38 -12.00 8.04
N GLN A 71 6.95 -11.27 9.07
CA GLN A 71 7.76 -10.97 10.26
C GLN A 71 7.75 -12.08 11.32
N THR A 72 6.92 -13.10 11.16
CA THR A 72 6.87 -14.27 12.05
C THR A 72 7.96 -15.29 11.71
N THR A 73 8.19 -16.26 12.60
CA THR A 73 9.25 -17.26 12.42
C THR A 73 8.97 -18.16 11.22
N HIS A 74 7.72 -18.61 11.08
CA HIS A 74 7.32 -19.57 10.04
C HIS A 74 6.54 -18.96 8.87
N GLY A 75 6.08 -17.71 8.96
CA GLY A 75 5.35 -17.05 7.89
C GLY A 75 6.07 -16.96 6.54
N PRO A 76 7.38 -16.63 6.47
CA PRO A 76 8.13 -16.60 5.21
C PRO A 76 8.11 -17.93 4.44
N LEU A 77 7.96 -19.07 5.14
CA LEU A 77 7.89 -20.39 4.52
C LEU A 77 6.63 -20.55 3.65
N LEU A 78 5.56 -19.82 3.96
CA LEU A 78 4.32 -19.84 3.16
C LEU A 78 4.52 -19.14 1.80
N GLU A 79 5.40 -18.14 1.72
CA GLU A 79 5.74 -17.50 0.45
C GLU A 79 6.60 -18.42 -0.42
N THR A 80 7.55 -19.16 0.15
CA THR A 80 8.54 -19.94 -0.61
C THR A 80 8.21 -21.42 -0.79
N CYS A 81 7.17 -21.93 -0.15
CA CYS A 81 6.75 -23.33 -0.26
C CYS A 81 6.29 -23.75 -1.68
N ASP A 82 6.34 -25.05 -1.96
CA ASP A 82 5.80 -25.64 -3.19
C ASP A 82 4.32 -26.03 -3.01
N CYS A 83 3.47 -25.60 -3.94
CA CYS A 83 2.06 -26.00 -3.99
C CYS A 83 1.86 -27.40 -4.58
N GLY A 84 2.87 -27.98 -5.23
CA GLY A 84 2.75 -29.25 -5.94
C GLY A 84 1.66 -29.18 -7.02
N THR A 85 0.63 -30.03 -6.91
CA THR A 85 -0.47 -30.12 -7.87
C THR A 85 -1.74 -29.40 -7.44
N ASP A 86 -1.74 -28.70 -6.31
CA ASP A 86 -2.91 -27.99 -5.79
C ASP A 86 -3.19 -26.69 -6.59
N PRO A 87 -4.27 -26.65 -7.41
CA PRO A 87 -4.57 -25.49 -8.23
C PRO A 87 -5.07 -24.29 -7.43
N GLU A 88 -5.63 -24.50 -6.23
CA GLU A 88 -6.09 -23.42 -5.35
C GLU A 88 -4.90 -22.73 -4.70
N CYS A 89 -3.95 -23.50 -4.17
CA CYS A 89 -2.69 -22.97 -3.65
C CYS A 89 -1.93 -22.14 -4.70
N VAL A 90 -1.75 -22.69 -5.91
CA VAL A 90 -1.06 -21.99 -7.00
C VAL A 90 -1.78 -20.67 -7.36
N ARG A 91 -3.11 -20.71 -7.45
CA ARG A 91 -3.92 -19.52 -7.75
C ARG A 91 -3.81 -18.47 -6.66
N ALA A 92 -3.93 -18.86 -5.40
CA ALA A 92 -3.82 -17.96 -4.26
C ALA A 92 -2.44 -17.29 -4.20
N LYS A 93 -1.36 -18.06 -4.33
CA LYS A 93 0.01 -17.51 -4.36
C LYS A 93 0.21 -16.53 -5.52
N ARG A 94 -0.25 -16.87 -6.73
CA ARG A 94 -0.19 -15.95 -7.88
C ARG A 94 -1.03 -14.70 -7.72
N ALA A 95 -2.21 -14.81 -7.11
CA ALA A 95 -3.09 -13.66 -6.90
C ALA A 95 -2.51 -12.65 -5.91
N VAL A 96 -1.81 -13.14 -4.88
CA VAL A 96 -1.22 -12.32 -3.82
C VAL A 96 0.18 -11.83 -4.16
N GLU A 97 0.87 -12.47 -5.10
CA GLU A 97 2.22 -12.09 -5.56
C GLU A 97 2.40 -10.58 -5.82
N PRO A 98 1.46 -9.87 -6.49
CA PRO A 98 1.60 -8.44 -6.72
C PRO A 98 1.59 -7.59 -5.44
N CYS A 99 0.98 -8.11 -4.37
CA CYS A 99 0.86 -7.44 -3.07
C CYS A 99 2.08 -7.66 -2.17
N LEU A 100 3.02 -8.54 -2.55
CA LEU A 100 4.19 -8.84 -1.75
C LEU A 100 5.25 -7.73 -1.88
N PRO A 101 5.72 -7.20 -0.74
CA PRO A 101 6.70 -6.13 -0.73
C PRO A 101 8.12 -6.68 -0.87
N ARG A 102 8.51 -7.05 -2.09
CA ARG A 102 9.84 -7.62 -2.37
C ARG A 102 10.88 -6.54 -2.53
N THR A 103 11.90 -6.56 -1.70
CA THR A 103 13.11 -5.75 -1.90
C THR A 103 13.97 -6.34 -3.01
N HIS A 104 14.64 -5.48 -3.76
CA HIS A 104 15.59 -5.86 -4.79
C HIS A 104 16.78 -6.56 -4.12
N PRO A 105 17.22 -7.72 -4.63
CA PRO A 105 18.38 -8.40 -4.08
C PRO A 105 19.63 -7.52 -4.21
N GLY A 106 20.45 -7.43 -3.15
CA GLY A 106 21.65 -6.58 -3.15
C GLY A 106 22.75 -7.04 -4.13
N ASP A 107 22.64 -8.24 -4.69
CA ASP A 107 23.53 -8.84 -5.68
C ASP A 107 22.97 -8.79 -7.12
N ALA A 108 21.73 -8.32 -7.31
CA ALA A 108 21.14 -8.13 -8.63
C ALA A 108 21.66 -6.83 -9.29
N GLU A 109 21.62 -6.77 -10.63
CA GLU A 109 22.04 -5.57 -11.36
C GLU A 109 21.16 -4.36 -10.97
N GLY A 110 21.79 -3.28 -10.51
CA GLY A 110 21.11 -2.08 -10.02
C GLY A 110 20.78 -2.10 -8.52
N MET A 111 20.42 -0.94 -7.98
CA MET A 111 20.08 -0.75 -6.55
C MET A 111 18.57 -0.66 -6.36
N GLY A 112 18.04 -1.27 -5.31
CA GLY A 112 16.64 -1.13 -4.90
C GLY A 112 16.31 0.27 -4.37
N CYS A 113 15.10 0.78 -4.65
CA CYS A 113 14.68 2.09 -4.17
C CYS A 113 14.53 2.17 -2.65
N THR A 114 14.26 1.06 -1.99
CA THR A 114 14.23 0.94 -0.53
C THR A 114 15.61 1.27 0.06
N GLU A 115 16.67 0.68 -0.50
CA GLU A 115 18.04 0.95 -0.07
C GLU A 115 18.50 2.37 -0.48
N ALA A 116 18.19 2.80 -1.71
CA ALA A 116 18.55 4.13 -2.19
C ALA A 116 17.92 5.24 -1.32
N ARG A 117 16.68 5.02 -0.89
CA ARG A 117 15.97 5.92 0.03
C ARG A 117 16.63 5.96 1.40
N GLN A 118 16.96 4.80 1.97
CA GLN A 118 17.66 4.73 3.26
C GLN A 118 18.97 5.54 3.22
N ARG A 119 19.79 5.37 2.17
CA ARG A 119 21.04 6.13 2.00
C ARG A 119 20.79 7.65 1.92
N CYS A 120 19.71 8.09 1.28
CA CYS A 120 19.34 9.50 1.23
C CYS A 120 18.84 10.02 2.59
N GLU A 121 18.10 9.21 3.35
CA GLU A 121 17.66 9.55 4.70
C GLU A 121 18.84 9.63 5.69
N ASP A 122 19.87 8.81 5.52
CA ASP A 122 21.10 8.84 6.32
C ASP A 122 22.00 10.05 5.98
N GLU A 123 21.83 10.68 4.82
CA GLU A 123 22.55 11.89 4.38
C GLU A 123 21.70 13.15 4.68
N PRO A 124 22.04 14.00 5.66
CA PRO A 124 21.16 15.10 6.09
C PRO A 124 20.75 16.08 4.98
N SER A 125 21.65 16.38 4.04
CA SER A 125 21.37 17.23 2.86
C SER A 125 20.42 16.58 1.86
N CYS A 126 20.48 15.26 1.71
CA CYS A 126 19.55 14.54 0.85
C CYS A 126 18.21 14.37 1.55
N GLN A 127 18.20 14.06 2.84
CA GLN A 127 16.99 13.94 3.66
C GLN A 127 16.13 15.21 3.62
N SER A 128 16.74 16.40 3.75
CA SER A 128 16.02 17.67 3.65
C SER A 128 15.41 17.88 2.25
N SER A 129 16.19 17.59 1.20
CA SER A 129 15.75 17.69 -0.19
C SER A 129 14.63 16.69 -0.51
N LEU A 130 14.71 15.47 0.04
CA LEU A 130 13.71 14.43 -0.09
C LEU A 130 12.40 14.83 0.61
N THR A 131 12.50 15.46 1.77
CA THR A 131 11.32 15.99 2.49
C THR A 131 10.63 17.09 1.70
N ALA A 132 11.40 18.00 1.09
CA ALA A 132 10.86 19.02 0.19
C ALA A 132 10.21 18.40 -1.06
N TYR A 133 10.82 17.35 -1.62
CA TYR A 133 10.24 16.62 -2.75
C TYR A 133 8.87 16.02 -2.39
N LEU A 134 8.76 15.34 -1.25
CA LEU A 134 7.50 14.73 -0.82
C LEU A 134 6.39 15.76 -0.57
N SER A 135 6.73 16.98 -0.12
CA SER A 135 5.74 18.04 0.13
C SER A 135 5.35 18.82 -1.13
N HIS A 136 6.32 19.17 -1.99
CA HIS A 136 6.08 20.03 -3.15
C HIS A 136 5.55 19.28 -4.38
N CYS A 137 5.75 17.96 -4.45
CA CYS A 137 5.41 17.14 -5.62
C CYS A 137 4.13 16.29 -5.46
N GLY A 138 3.29 16.55 -4.46
CA GLY A 138 2.04 15.79 -4.26
C GLY A 138 1.13 15.74 -5.51
N GLN A 139 1.06 16.82 -6.29
CA GLN A 139 0.30 16.84 -7.55
C GLN A 139 0.90 15.95 -8.64
N LEU A 140 2.22 15.77 -8.65
CA LEU A 140 2.92 14.86 -9.55
C LEU A 140 2.62 13.41 -9.16
N PHE A 141 2.64 13.07 -7.87
CA PHE A 141 2.38 11.70 -7.39
C PHE A 141 0.98 11.22 -7.77
N ASN A 142 0.01 12.13 -7.75
CA ASN A 142 -1.37 11.88 -8.17
C ASN A 142 -1.58 11.96 -9.70
N GLY A 143 -0.51 12.13 -10.49
CA GLY A 143 -0.59 12.14 -11.96
C GLY A 143 -1.24 13.39 -12.56
N ARG A 144 -1.28 14.52 -11.84
CA ARG A 144 -1.96 15.75 -12.30
C ARG A 144 -1.04 16.65 -13.12
N LYS A 145 0.02 17.20 -12.49
CA LYS A 145 0.98 18.10 -13.15
C LYS A 145 2.33 18.09 -12.44
N CYS A 146 3.39 18.38 -13.19
CA CYS A 146 4.70 18.73 -12.66
C CYS A 146 4.81 20.26 -12.58
N SER A 147 4.57 20.85 -11.40
CA SER A 147 4.68 22.30 -11.19
C SER A 147 6.13 22.78 -11.31
N SER A 148 6.35 24.07 -11.57
CA SER A 148 7.68 24.68 -11.54
C SER A 148 8.39 24.44 -10.20
N ARG A 149 7.68 24.65 -9.09
CA ARG A 149 8.18 24.37 -7.73
C ARG A 149 8.61 22.91 -7.56
N CYS A 150 7.79 21.96 -8.01
CA CYS A 150 8.15 20.54 -7.95
C CYS A 150 9.37 20.24 -8.82
N ARG A 151 9.45 20.81 -10.03
CA ARG A 151 10.58 20.63 -10.96
C ARG A 151 11.89 21.12 -10.35
N SER A 152 11.92 22.33 -9.80
CA SER A 152 13.11 22.86 -9.11
C SER A 152 13.50 22.02 -7.90
N THR A 153 12.52 21.50 -7.13
CA THR A 153 12.81 20.58 -6.02
C THR A 153 13.40 19.24 -6.49
N ILE A 154 12.94 18.70 -7.63
CA ILE A 154 13.54 17.50 -8.23
C ILE A 154 15.00 17.79 -8.63
N GLU A 155 15.27 18.92 -9.27
CA GLU A 155 16.63 19.31 -9.65
C GLU A 155 17.54 19.43 -8.42
N GLU A 156 17.07 20.06 -7.34
CA GLU A 156 17.83 20.18 -6.09
C GLU A 156 18.14 18.82 -5.45
N LEU A 157 17.17 17.90 -5.45
CA LEU A 157 17.37 16.53 -4.96
C LEU A 157 18.43 15.80 -5.78
N LEU A 158 18.41 15.95 -7.11
CA LEU A 158 19.37 15.31 -8.02
C LEU A 158 20.79 15.89 -7.93
N LEU A 159 20.99 17.04 -7.29
CA LEU A 159 22.33 17.55 -6.98
C LEU A 159 23.00 16.77 -5.83
N LYS A 160 22.24 15.97 -5.06
CA LYS A 160 22.78 15.18 -3.95
C LYS A 160 23.22 13.80 -4.46
N PRO A 161 24.37 13.26 -4.02
CA PRO A 161 24.86 11.96 -4.47
C PRO A 161 23.83 10.84 -4.26
N SER A 162 23.22 10.77 -3.07
CA SER A 162 22.17 9.79 -2.75
C SER A 162 20.85 10.07 -3.48
N GLY A 163 20.60 11.32 -3.86
CA GLY A 163 19.43 11.71 -4.65
C GLY A 163 19.48 11.20 -6.09
N VAL A 164 20.67 11.14 -6.69
CA VAL A 164 20.86 10.51 -8.02
C VAL A 164 20.53 9.02 -7.96
N LEU A 165 20.91 8.33 -6.88
CA LEU A 165 20.60 6.90 -6.68
C LEU A 165 19.08 6.66 -6.58
N LEU A 166 18.36 7.52 -5.86
CA LEU A 166 16.89 7.49 -5.78
C LEU A 166 16.21 7.61 -7.15
N ASN A 167 16.79 8.39 -8.07
CA ASN A 167 16.25 8.50 -9.41
C ASN A 167 16.48 7.22 -10.24
N GLN A 168 17.65 6.60 -10.10
CA GLN A 168 18.09 5.45 -10.92
C GLN A 168 17.67 4.08 -10.37
N CYS A 169 17.24 3.99 -9.12
CA CYS A 169 16.93 2.73 -8.45
C CYS A 169 15.80 1.91 -9.12
N VAL A 170 15.77 0.62 -8.84
CA VAL A 170 14.67 -0.28 -9.22
C VAL A 170 13.60 -0.23 -8.13
N CYS A 171 12.35 0.02 -8.51
CA CYS A 171 11.24 0.08 -7.55
C CYS A 171 11.05 -1.27 -6.87
N ASP A 172 11.13 -1.27 -5.53
CA ASP A 172 11.12 -2.46 -4.71
C ASP A 172 10.51 -2.17 -3.32
N GLY A 173 10.50 -3.20 -2.49
CA GLY A 173 10.00 -3.17 -1.13
C GLY A 173 8.51 -2.86 -1.05
N LEU A 174 8.14 -2.24 0.07
CA LEU A 174 6.76 -1.92 0.40
C LEU A 174 6.13 -0.88 -0.52
N GLU A 175 6.96 0.04 -0.96
CA GLU A 175 6.50 1.19 -1.74
C GLU A 175 6.53 0.91 -3.24
N ARG A 176 6.90 -0.31 -3.68
CA ARG A 176 7.03 -0.68 -5.10
C ARG A 176 5.84 -0.20 -5.96
N PRO A 177 4.56 -0.52 -5.65
CA PRO A 177 3.45 -0.10 -6.51
C PRO A 177 3.31 1.44 -6.61
N PHE A 178 3.62 2.16 -5.53
CA PHE A 178 3.61 3.62 -5.51
C PHE A 178 4.81 4.19 -6.28
N CYS A 179 6.00 3.63 -6.06
CA CYS A 179 7.24 4.01 -6.72
C CYS A 179 7.12 3.94 -8.25
N GLU A 180 6.56 2.84 -8.77
CA GLU A 180 6.39 2.65 -10.21
C GLU A 180 5.50 3.74 -10.83
N VAL A 181 4.37 4.04 -10.17
CA VAL A 181 3.45 5.10 -10.60
C VAL A 181 4.13 6.48 -10.54
N VAL A 182 4.85 6.78 -9.47
CA VAL A 182 5.56 8.06 -9.30
C VAL A 182 6.64 8.23 -10.36
N LYS A 183 7.46 7.19 -10.62
CA LYS A 183 8.50 7.24 -11.67
C LYS A 183 7.88 7.44 -13.06
N GLN A 184 6.79 6.75 -13.38
CA GLN A 184 6.06 6.97 -14.63
C GLN A 184 5.51 8.40 -14.75
N ASN A 185 4.91 8.93 -13.68
CA ASN A 185 4.41 10.30 -13.65
C ASN A 185 5.54 11.31 -13.84
N MET A 186 6.71 11.09 -13.23
CA MET A 186 7.86 11.96 -13.38
C MET A 186 8.34 12.04 -14.84
N VAL A 187 8.48 10.90 -15.52
CA VAL A 187 8.81 10.88 -16.97
C VAL A 187 7.71 11.54 -17.80
N LYS A 188 6.44 11.24 -17.53
CA LYS A 188 5.33 11.74 -18.34
C LYS A 188 5.10 13.24 -18.18
N LEU A 189 5.19 13.75 -16.97
CA LEU A 189 4.73 15.10 -16.61
C LEU A 189 5.87 16.10 -16.44
N CYS A 190 7.08 15.64 -16.11
CA CYS A 190 8.24 16.53 -15.94
C CYS A 190 9.15 16.56 -17.18
N SER A 191 9.07 15.60 -18.11
CA SER A 191 9.90 15.58 -19.33
C SER A 191 9.35 16.42 -20.50
N ILE A 192 8.52 17.44 -20.24
CA ILE A 192 8.05 18.39 -21.26
C ILE A 192 8.29 19.81 -20.75
N GLY A 193 9.21 20.53 -21.40
CA GLY A 193 9.34 21.98 -21.21
C GLY A 193 10.72 22.58 -21.41
N VAL A 194 11.40 22.34 -22.53
CA VAL A 194 12.27 23.37 -23.12
C VAL A 194 11.47 24.39 -23.95
N ASP A 195 10.16 24.19 -24.16
CA ASP A 195 9.28 25.13 -24.87
C ASP A 195 7.84 25.11 -24.33
N SER A 196 7.69 25.38 -23.03
CA SER A 196 6.42 25.97 -22.56
C SER A 196 6.76 27.26 -21.84
N VAL A 197 6.82 28.34 -22.62
CA VAL A 197 6.54 29.69 -22.13
C VAL A 197 5.09 29.67 -21.63
N SER A 198 4.87 29.07 -20.46
CA SER A 198 3.76 29.45 -19.61
C SER A 198 4.13 30.83 -19.12
N VAL A 199 3.55 31.83 -19.78
CA VAL A 199 3.51 33.23 -19.37
C VAL A 199 3.54 33.29 -17.85
N ASP A 200 4.63 33.84 -17.33
CA ASP A 200 4.71 34.31 -15.97
C ASP A 200 3.52 35.26 -15.75
N HIS A 201 2.52 34.79 -15.02
CA HIS A 201 1.70 35.70 -14.23
C HIS A 201 2.22 35.62 -12.81
N ASP A 202 3.26 36.43 -12.59
CA ASP A 202 3.44 37.16 -11.35
C ASP A 202 2.13 37.93 -11.09
N GLY A 203 1.33 37.38 -10.18
CA GLY A 203 -0.02 37.82 -9.89
C GLY A 203 -0.42 37.27 -8.53
N THR A 204 -0.04 38.03 -7.52
CA THR A 204 -0.66 38.11 -6.19
C THR A 204 -2.03 37.44 -6.09
N ASP A 205 -2.12 36.32 -5.38
CA ASP A 205 -3.36 35.84 -4.77
C ASP A 205 -3.03 35.23 -3.40
N ASP A 206 -2.48 36.06 -2.51
CA ASP A 206 -2.82 35.97 -1.08
C ASP A 206 -4.15 36.71 -0.87
N ALA A 207 -5.20 36.22 -1.52
CA ALA A 207 -6.57 36.52 -1.14
C ALA A 207 -7.01 35.36 -0.25
N TYR A 208 -6.76 35.54 1.05
CA TYR A 208 -7.53 34.86 2.08
C TYR A 208 -9.00 35.18 1.78
N GLU A 209 -9.74 34.24 1.19
CA GLU A 209 -11.18 34.22 1.38
C GLU A 209 -11.39 33.84 2.85
N ASP A 210 -11.47 34.87 3.70
CA ASP A 210 -12.15 34.79 4.99
C ASP A 210 -13.56 34.29 4.69
N GLU A 211 -13.79 32.98 4.83
CA GLU A 211 -15.13 32.49 5.14
C GLU A 211 -15.43 32.94 6.58
N ASP A 212 -15.85 34.20 6.72
CA ASP A 212 -16.38 34.73 7.95
C ASP A 212 -17.55 33.87 8.40
N ASP A 213 -17.31 33.19 9.51
CA ASP A 213 -18.23 32.43 10.33
C ASP A 213 -19.65 33.03 10.34
N GLU A 214 -20.58 32.27 9.78
CA GLU A 214 -22.01 32.43 10.01
C GLU A 214 -22.27 32.70 11.49
N ALA A 215 -22.88 33.85 11.77
CA ALA A 215 -23.25 34.29 13.10
C ALA A 215 -24.00 33.15 13.82
N ARG A 216 -23.41 32.65 14.91
CA ARG A 216 -24.05 31.72 15.85
C ARG A 216 -25.45 32.25 16.18
N PRO A 217 -26.52 31.51 15.87
CA PRO A 217 -27.84 31.82 16.38
C PRO A 217 -27.78 31.72 17.90
N THR A 218 -28.11 32.83 18.55
CA THR A 218 -28.36 32.93 19.98
C THR A 218 -29.25 31.79 20.47
N ASP A 219 -28.88 31.19 21.61
CA ASP A 219 -29.63 30.19 22.37
C ASP A 219 -31.03 30.71 22.74
N ALA A 220 -31.98 30.64 21.80
CA ALA A 220 -33.37 30.99 22.02
C ALA A 220 -34.39 30.12 21.25
N ASP A 221 -33.94 29.13 20.46
CA ASP A 221 -34.84 28.31 19.61
C ASP A 221 -34.86 26.80 19.91
N ALA A 222 -34.27 26.36 21.02
CA ALA A 222 -34.34 24.95 21.44
C ALA A 222 -35.72 24.50 21.98
N VAL A 223 -36.71 25.40 22.10
CA VAL A 223 -38.01 25.09 22.73
C VAL A 223 -39.11 24.76 21.71
N MET A 224 -38.95 25.06 20.42
CA MET A 224 -40.03 24.90 19.42
C MET A 224 -39.98 23.57 18.62
N SER A 225 -38.89 22.80 18.71
CA SER A 225 -38.74 21.54 17.95
C SER A 225 -39.15 20.28 18.74
N LEU A 226 -39.15 20.33 20.07
CA LEU A 226 -39.64 19.25 20.93
C LEU A 226 -41.16 19.07 20.87
N THR A 227 -41.91 20.15 20.62
CA THR A 227 -43.39 20.13 20.50
C THR A 227 -43.89 19.52 19.19
N ARG A 228 -43.11 19.55 18.11
CA ARG A 228 -43.46 18.88 16.84
C ARG A 228 -43.13 17.38 16.82
N ALA A 229 -42.11 16.95 17.57
CA ALA A 229 -41.76 15.53 17.69
C ALA A 229 -42.73 14.77 18.62
N LEU A 230 -43.18 15.40 19.71
CA LEU A 230 -44.13 14.78 20.66
C LEU A 230 -45.54 14.62 20.08
N THR A 231 -45.98 15.51 19.18
CA THR A 231 -47.29 15.42 18.52
C THR A 231 -47.32 14.39 17.39
N ARG A 232 -46.21 14.19 16.66
CA ARG A 232 -46.12 13.15 15.61
C ARG A 232 -46.11 11.73 16.18
N SER A 233 -45.53 11.54 17.37
CA SER A 233 -45.53 10.23 18.06
C SER A 233 -46.93 9.84 18.58
N GLN A 234 -47.70 10.80 19.11
CA GLN A 234 -49.06 10.54 19.61
C GLN A 234 -50.05 10.14 18.50
N HIS A 235 -49.94 10.71 17.29
CA HIS A 235 -50.81 10.33 16.17
C HIS A 235 -50.55 8.92 15.62
N VAL A 236 -49.30 8.44 15.68
CA VAL A 236 -48.94 7.08 15.23
C VAL A 236 -49.45 6.03 16.21
N VAL A 237 -49.37 6.29 17.53
CA VAL A 237 -49.87 5.37 18.56
C VAL A 237 -51.41 5.26 18.52
N LEU A 238 -52.13 6.38 18.31
CA LEU A 238 -53.60 6.38 18.17
C LEU A 238 -54.08 5.64 16.91
N LEU A 239 -53.36 5.74 15.79
CA LEU A 239 -53.66 4.98 14.57
C LEU A 239 -53.43 3.47 14.76
N CYS A 240 -52.36 3.06 15.45
CA CYS A 240 -52.10 1.64 15.72
C CYS A 240 -53.15 1.01 16.65
N ILE A 241 -53.64 1.75 17.65
CA ILE A 241 -54.70 1.27 18.55
C ILE A 241 -56.05 1.17 17.82
N ALA A 242 -56.37 2.12 16.92
CA ALA A 242 -57.59 2.05 16.10
C ALA A 242 -57.58 0.86 15.12
N PHE A 243 -56.42 0.56 14.51
CA PHE A 243 -56.28 -0.62 13.65
C PHE A 243 -56.37 -1.95 14.43
N ALA A 244 -55.85 -2.00 15.67
CA ALA A 244 -55.94 -3.20 16.50
C ALA A 244 -57.38 -3.49 16.98
N LEU A 245 -58.19 -2.46 17.25
CA LEU A 245 -59.58 -2.62 17.69
C LEU A 245 -60.55 -2.91 16.53
N ALA A 246 -60.20 -2.55 15.29
CA ALA A 246 -61.01 -2.86 14.11
C ALA A 246 -60.90 -4.33 13.65
N PHE A 247 -59.88 -5.06 14.11
CA PHE A 247 -59.66 -6.47 13.77
C PHE A 247 -60.10 -7.45 14.87
N THR A 248 -60.66 -6.96 15.98
CA THR A 248 -61.14 -7.79 17.10
C THR A 248 -62.64 -7.66 17.38
N LEU A 249 -63.41 -7.10 16.44
CA LEU A 249 -64.88 -7.13 16.39
C LEU A 249 -65.36 -7.96 15.19
#